data_AF-A0A529N0P3-F1
#
_entry.id   AF-A0A529N0P3-F1
#
_cell.length_a   1.000
_cell.length_b   1.000
_cell.length_c   1.000
_cell.angle_alpha   90.00
_cell.angle_beta   90.00
_cell.angle_gamma   90.00
#
_symmetry.space_group_name_H-M   'P 1'
#
loop_
_entity.id
_entity.type
_entity.pdbx_description
1 polymer ?
#
loop_
_entity_poly.entity_id
_entity_poly.type
_entity_poly.pdbx_seq_one_letter_code
_entity_poly.pdbx_strand_id
1 'polypeptide(L)'
;IPIRFTGIRPGEKLHETLQGENEEVVALDIAKIFGLRAEVVSWPRIQVALTALQAAIRDQDKAAALAVLAGLHEAEKPPVEAPRETGPKSVGRAG
;
A
#
# COMPACT_ATOMS: atom_id res chain seq x y z
N ILE A 1 10.99 14.34 36.11
CA ILE A 1 11.28 13.29 35.10
C ILE A 1 11.62 13.99 33.79
N PRO A 2 12.77 13.71 33.14
CA PRO A 2 13.08 14.32 31.84
C PRO A 2 12.28 13.64 30.72
N ILE A 3 11.63 14.43 29.87
CA ILE A 3 10.88 13.94 28.70
C ILE A 3 11.89 13.56 27.61
N ARG A 4 11.76 12.35 27.04
CA ARG A 4 12.50 11.91 25.85
C ARG A 4 11.53 11.72 24.69
N PHE A 5 11.80 12.36 23.57
CA PHE A 5 11.05 12.19 22.34
C PHE A 5 11.71 11.09 21.50
N THR A 6 10.95 10.08 21.10
CA THR A 6 11.37 9.01 20.19
C THR A 6 10.51 9.10 18.92
N GLY A 7 10.95 9.89 17.95
CA GLY A 7 10.21 10.14 16.71
C GLY A 7 10.11 11.62 16.37
N ILE A 8 9.15 11.95 15.50
CA ILE A 8 8.85 13.32 15.05
C ILE A 8 8.44 14.17 16.25
N ARG A 9 8.93 15.42 16.31
CA ARG A 9 8.66 16.32 17.43
C ARG A 9 7.22 16.85 17.38
N PRO A 10 6.61 17.16 18.54
CA PRO A 10 5.31 17.84 18.55
C PRO A 10 5.37 19.15 17.74
N GLY A 11 4.50 19.28 16.73
CA GLY A 11 4.43 20.45 15.84
C GLY A 11 5.22 20.34 14.54
N GLU A 12 6.02 19.29 14.36
CA GLU A 12 6.69 19.00 13.09
C GLU A 12 5.68 18.37 12.09
N LYS A 13 5.70 18.83 10.84
CA LYS A 13 4.74 18.37 9.81
C LYS A 13 5.12 16.99 9.31
N LEU A 14 4.17 16.07 9.41
CA LEU A 14 4.26 14.75 8.80
C LEU A 14 3.98 14.86 7.30
N HIS A 15 4.96 14.51 6.48
CA HIS A 15 4.82 14.38 5.04
C HIS A 15 4.74 12.89 4.71
N GLU A 16 3.52 12.36 4.68
CA GLU A 16 3.24 10.97 4.32
C GLU A 16 2.41 10.91 3.03
N THR A 17 2.76 9.96 2.19
CA THR A 17 1.93 9.56 1.06
C THR A 17 1.06 8.40 1.52
N LEU A 18 -0.26 8.60 1.59
CA LEU A 18 -1.24 7.59 2.02
C LEU A 18 -1.87 6.83 0.83
N GLN A 19 -1.14 6.75 -0.27
CA GLN A 19 -1.55 6.17 -1.55
C GLN A 19 -0.45 5.23 -2.02
N GLY A 20 -0.80 3.99 -2.32
CA GLY A 20 0.07 3.02 -2.98
C GLY A 20 0.29 3.35 -4.45
N GLU A 21 1.37 2.83 -5.05
CA GLU A 21 1.79 3.16 -6.41
C GLU A 21 0.71 2.87 -7.49
N ASN A 22 -0.14 1.87 -7.26
CA ASN A 22 -1.22 1.46 -8.16
C ASN A 22 -2.59 2.08 -7.84
N GLU A 23 -2.66 2.91 -6.81
CA GLU A 23 -3.91 3.50 -6.39
C GLU A 23 -4.05 4.87 -7.05
N GLU A 24 -5.25 5.20 -7.54
CA GLU A 24 -5.53 6.48 -8.18
C GLU A 24 -6.30 7.38 -7.22
N VAL A 25 -5.82 8.61 -7.01
CA VAL A 25 -6.56 9.62 -6.24
C VAL A 25 -7.63 10.25 -7.12
N VAL A 26 -8.89 10.09 -6.72
CA VAL A 26 -10.04 10.61 -7.45
C VAL A 26 -10.69 11.77 -6.70
N ALA A 27 -11.08 12.82 -7.43
CA ALA A 27 -11.84 13.92 -6.86
C ALA A 27 -13.27 13.46 -6.51
N LEU A 28 -13.75 13.90 -5.35
CA LEU A 28 -15.14 13.71 -4.93
C LEU A 28 -15.86 15.06 -4.97
N ASP A 29 -17.19 15.03 -4.97
CA ASP A 29 -18.03 16.24 -4.92
C ASP A 29 -17.99 16.96 -3.55
N ILE A 30 -17.14 16.48 -2.62
CA ILE A 30 -16.95 17.04 -1.30
C ILE A 30 -15.61 17.78 -1.26
N ALA A 31 -15.67 19.08 -0.94
CA ALA A 31 -14.48 19.92 -0.88
C ALA A 31 -13.43 19.36 0.10
N LYS A 32 -12.18 19.30 -0.36
CA LYS A 32 -11.00 18.84 0.40
C LYS A 32 -11.03 17.35 0.81
N ILE A 33 -11.95 16.55 0.27
CA ILE A 33 -11.94 15.09 0.42
C ILE A 33 -11.63 14.46 -0.94
N PHE A 34 -10.68 13.54 -0.94
CA PHE A 34 -10.32 12.76 -2.11
C PHE A 34 -10.64 11.29 -1.86
N GLY A 35 -11.09 10.60 -2.90
CA GLY A 35 -11.27 9.16 -2.90
C GLY A 35 -9.99 8.47 -3.36
N LEU A 36 -9.90 7.19 -3.05
CA LEU A 36 -8.84 6.30 -3.52
C LEU A 36 -9.50 5.21 -4.37
N ARG A 37 -9.10 5.11 -5.62
CA ARG A 37 -9.50 4.02 -6.51
C ARG A 37 -8.36 3.01 -6.55
N ALA A 38 -8.58 1.88 -5.88
CA ALA A 38 -7.69 0.73 -5.92
C ALA A 38 -8.26 -0.33 -6.86
N GLU A 39 -7.38 -1.15 -7.44
CA GLU A 39 -7.82 -2.36 -8.14
C GLU A 39 -8.53 -3.30 -7.15
N VAL A 40 -9.65 -3.87 -7.59
CA VAL A 40 -10.37 -4.86 -6.80
C VAL A 40 -9.78 -6.23 -7.10
N VAL A 41 -9.41 -6.96 -6.05
CA VAL A 41 -8.88 -8.31 -6.17
C VAL A 41 -9.86 -9.20 -6.94
N SER A 42 -9.35 -9.93 -7.93
CA SER A 42 -10.16 -10.82 -8.78
C SER A 42 -10.78 -11.95 -7.96
N TRP A 43 -12.09 -11.91 -7.75
CA TRP A 43 -12.80 -12.94 -6.98
C TRP A 43 -12.61 -14.36 -7.54
N PRO A 44 -12.70 -14.62 -8.86
CA PRO A 44 -12.42 -15.95 -9.40
C PRO A 44 -11.01 -16.46 -9.06
N ARG A 45 -10.00 -15.58 -9.08
CA ARG A 45 -8.63 -15.91 -8.68
C ARG A 45 -8.56 -16.29 -7.20
N ILE A 46 -9.23 -15.52 -6.35
CA ILE A 46 -9.29 -15.81 -4.90
C ILE A 46 -9.95 -17.16 -4.64
N GLN A 47 -11.05 -17.48 -5.32
CA GLN A 47 -11.72 -18.77 -5.16
C GLN A 47 -10.78 -19.94 -5.48
N VAL A 48 -10.04 -19.87 -6.58
CA VAL A 48 -9.06 -20.91 -6.97
C VAL A 48 -7.97 -21.05 -5.91
N ALA A 49 -7.40 -19.94 -5.44
CA ALA A 49 -6.35 -19.96 -4.41
C ALA A 49 -6.87 -20.52 -3.07
N LEU A 50 -8.09 -20.17 -2.67
CA LEU A 50 -8.71 -20.69 -1.45
C LEU A 50 -8.91 -22.21 -1.53
N THR A 51 -9.37 -22.73 -2.68
CA THR A 51 -9.51 -24.18 -2.88
C THR A 51 -8.15 -24.88 -2.78
N ALA A 52 -7.11 -24.34 -3.40
CA ALA A 52 -5.76 -24.90 -3.33
C ALA A 52 -5.19 -24.87 -1.90
N LEU A 53 -5.39 -23.77 -1.17
CA LEU A 53 -4.97 -23.62 0.21
C LEU A 53 -5.68 -24.62 1.13
N GLN A 54 -6.99 -24.80 0.95
CA GLN A 54 -7.77 -25.78 1.71
C GLN A 54 -7.29 -27.22 1.47
N ALA A 55 -6.88 -27.56 0.26
CA ALA A 55 -6.28 -28.86 -0.04
C ALA A 55 -4.92 -29.02 0.67
N ALA A 56 -4.01 -28.06 0.52
CA ALA A 56 -2.69 -28.10 1.15
C ALA A 56 -2.75 -28.22 2.69
N ILE A 57 -3.67 -27.48 3.33
CA ILE A 57 -3.87 -27.56 4.78
C ILE A 57 -4.37 -28.94 5.20
N ARG A 58 -5.32 -29.51 4.45
CA ARG A 58 -5.88 -30.84 4.72
C ARG A 58 -4.82 -31.93 4.62
N ASP A 59 -3.94 -31.80 3.64
CA ASP A 59 -2.84 -32.73 3.39
C ASP A 59 -1.62 -32.48 4.30
N GLN A 60 -1.72 -31.48 5.19
CA GLN A 60 -0.64 -31.00 6.08
C GLN A 60 0.63 -30.57 5.32
N ASP A 61 0.51 -30.16 4.06
CA ASP A 61 1.62 -29.68 3.26
C ASP A 61 1.85 -28.18 3.50
N LYS A 62 2.75 -27.90 4.45
CA LYS A 62 3.17 -26.54 4.79
C LYS A 62 3.81 -25.81 3.61
N ALA A 63 4.59 -26.50 2.79
CA ALA A 63 5.31 -25.86 1.69
C ALA A 63 4.33 -25.40 0.61
N ALA A 64 3.36 -26.25 0.25
CA ALA A 64 2.30 -25.91 -0.67
C ALA A 64 1.42 -24.75 -0.15
N ALA A 65 1.05 -24.78 1.13
CA ALA A 65 0.23 -23.71 1.73
C ALA A 65 0.93 -22.35 1.66
N LEU A 66 2.23 -22.28 1.97
CA LEU A 66 3.00 -21.04 1.88
C LEU A 66 3.19 -20.58 0.42
N ALA A 67 3.37 -21.50 -0.51
CA ALA A 67 3.48 -21.18 -1.94
C ALA A 67 2.19 -20.56 -2.49
N VAL A 68 1.01 -21.08 -2.09
CA VAL A 68 -0.29 -20.51 -2.47
C VAL A 68 -0.45 -19.07 -1.95
N LEU A 69 -0.07 -18.82 -0.70
CA LEU A 69 -0.13 -17.49 -0.11
C LEU A 69 0.86 -16.51 -0.78
N ALA A 70 2.09 -16.95 -1.06
CA ALA A 70 3.07 -16.13 -1.77
C ALA A 70 2.61 -15.76 -3.18
N GLY A 71 2.01 -16.69 -3.91
CA GLY A 71 1.47 -16.45 -5.26
C GLY A 71 0.27 -15.50 -5.29
N LEU A 72 -0.46 -15.33 -4.18
CA LEU A 72 -1.47 -14.28 -4.06
C LEU A 72 -0.82 -12.89 -3.93
N HIS A 73 0.22 -12.77 -3.11
CA HIS A 73 0.92 -11.49 -2.88
C HIS A 73 1.73 -11.01 -4.09
N GLU A 74 2.49 -11.88 -4.77
CA GLU A 74 3.37 -11.43 -5.88
C GLU A 74 2.60 -10.95 -7.11
N ALA A 75 1.40 -11.46 -7.36
CA ALA A 75 0.60 -11.01 -8.49
C ALA A 75 -0.03 -9.62 -8.29
N GLU A 76 0.03 -9.09 -7.06
CA GLU A 76 -0.45 -7.73 -6.74
C GLU A 76 0.69 -6.70 -6.82
N LYS A 77 1.96 -7.12 -6.96
CA LYS A 77 3.09 -6.20 -6.97
C LYS A 77 3.34 -5.62 -8.37
N PRO A 78 3.21 -4.29 -8.58
CA PRO A 78 3.65 -3.65 -9.82
C PRO A 78 5.19 -3.62 -9.91
N PRO A 79 5.76 -3.38 -11.11
CA PRO A 79 7.19 -3.10 -11.24
C PRO A 79 7.52 -1.83 -10.44
N VAL A 80 8.47 -1.94 -9.50
CA VAL A 80 8.95 -0.80 -8.71
C VAL A 80 9.60 0.21 -9.65
N GLU A 81 8.97 1.36 -9.87
CA GLU A 81 9.68 2.53 -10.41
C GLU A 81 10.46 3.19 -9.28
N ALA A 82 11.73 3.53 -9.56
CA ALA A 82 12.63 4.12 -8.58
C ALA A 82 12.04 5.41 -7.97
N PRO A 83 12.30 5.69 -6.67
CA PRO A 83 11.81 6.90 -6.01
C PRO A 83 12.16 8.15 -6.82
N ARG A 84 11.14 8.87 -7.30
CA ARG A 84 11.36 10.20 -7.88
C ARG A 84 11.73 11.15 -6.75
N GLU A 85 13.00 11.55 -6.71
CA GLU A 85 13.48 12.62 -5.84
C GLU A 85 12.67 13.89 -6.15
N THR A 86 11.76 14.26 -5.23
CA THR A 86 11.08 15.55 -5.29
C THR A 86 11.99 16.58 -4.64
N GLY A 87 12.83 17.20 -5.48
CA GLY A 87 13.65 18.34 -5.08
C GLY A 87 12.80 19.47 -4.49
N PRO A 88 13.36 20.26 -3.55
CA PRO A 88 12.61 21.30 -2.85
C PRO A 88 12.07 22.35 -3.81
N LYS A 89 10.74 22.59 -3.78
CA LYS A 89 10.11 23.72 -4.47
C LYS A 89 10.62 25.02 -3.85
N SER A 90 11.39 25.80 -4.62
CA SER A 90 11.74 27.17 -4.26
C SER A 90 10.47 28.02 -4.17
N VAL A 91 10.19 28.56 -2.98
CA VAL A 91 9.13 29.54 -2.77
C VAL A 91 9.60 30.87 -3.37
N GLY A 92 9.03 31.23 -4.51
CA GLY A 92 9.21 32.54 -5.12
C GLY A 92 8.63 33.63 -4.21
N ARG A 93 9.48 34.55 -3.77
CA ARG A 93 9.10 35.79 -3.08
C ARG A 93 8.48 36.73 -4.11
N ALA A 94 7.16 36.91 -4.07
CA ALA A 94 6.51 38.05 -4.69
C ALA A 94 6.53 39.20 -3.67
N GLY A 95 7.15 40.31 -4.07
CA GLY A 95 7.13 41.59 -3.35
C GLY A 95 5.90 42.42 -3.68
#